data_AF-A0A8J4S9X7-F1
#
_entry.id   AF-A0A8J4S9X7-F1
#
_cell.length_a   1.000
_cell.length_b   1.000
_cell.length_c   1.000
_cell.angle_alpha   90.00
_cell.angle_beta   90.00
_cell.angle_gamma   90.00
#
_symmetry.space_group_name_H-M   'P 1'
#
loop_
_entity.id
_entity.type
_entity.pdbx_description
1 polymer ?
#
loop_
_entity_poly.entity_id
_entity_poly.type
_entity_poly.pdbx_seq_one_letter_code
_entity_poly.pdbx_strand_id
1 'polypeptide(L)'
;MKHAATLYVRTLDHPVLNDLKQEGLEMTSFDAIYEAKDSFPEVYDEIADRLIEAARKGEPGTEIVYAVPGHPMVAEASVRLLKERCPQMGISLRVMGGESFLDEAFIRLGFDPIEGFQLLDASSLNTELVQPQLHTLIGQVYDVFTASDVKLCLMDVYPDDYPVFVGHALGVQGQEIIHKVPLHDLDRIEGPGGCPWDQEQTHQSIRKNLIEETYEVIETIDEDDPDHMKEELGDLLLQILLHSQMEEEVGTFNVYDVIAGLNDKLIFRHPHVFGEQQTENANEALQNWEQMKAEEKKRKGQDLQQISVLDGIPRDLPALMKGYKLQKKAAKVGFDWDDVDGVFAKIEEELAELKEAVQHNQSAEERKLELGDLLFAAANVARFIDTDPEEALAATNRKFIQRFQYIEERLREQGRTPSDSNVDEMEQYWQAAKKAGL
;
A
#
# COMPACT_ATOMS: atom_id res chain seq x y z
N MET A 1 -5.49 29.33 -28.39
CA MET A 1 -6.43 28.21 -28.14
C MET A 1 -7.51 28.11 -29.21
N LYS A 2 -8.34 29.14 -29.46
CA LYS A 2 -9.49 29.10 -30.42
C LYS A 2 -9.17 28.91 -31.93
N HIS A 3 -7.90 28.86 -32.32
CA HIS A 3 -7.45 28.68 -33.71
C HIS A 3 -6.61 27.42 -33.93
N ALA A 4 -6.43 26.61 -32.89
CA ALA A 4 -5.67 25.37 -32.97
C ALA A 4 -6.47 24.29 -33.70
N ALA A 5 -5.81 23.46 -34.50
CA ALA A 5 -6.47 22.31 -35.16
C ALA A 5 -6.83 21.22 -34.13
N THR A 6 -6.06 21.12 -33.05
CA THR A 6 -6.32 20.18 -31.95
C THR A 6 -5.79 20.78 -30.64
N LEU A 7 -6.61 20.72 -29.59
CA LEU A 7 -6.28 21.23 -28.25
C LEU A 7 -6.11 20.05 -27.29
N TYR A 8 -4.89 19.87 -26.80
CA TYR A 8 -4.53 18.96 -25.74
C TYR A 8 -4.42 19.71 -24.41
N VAL A 9 -4.89 19.10 -23.33
CA VAL A 9 -4.78 19.64 -21.97
C VAL A 9 -4.12 18.61 -21.07
N ARG A 10 -3.28 19.05 -20.11
CA ARG A 10 -2.66 18.12 -19.15
C ARG A 10 -3.71 17.38 -18.33
N THR A 11 -4.69 18.12 -17.82
CA THR A 11 -5.79 17.60 -17.02
C THR A 11 -7.10 18.33 -17.34
N LEU A 12 -8.24 17.68 -17.17
CA LEU A 12 -9.56 18.34 -17.17
C LEU A 12 -9.90 19.01 -15.84
N ASP A 13 -9.16 18.71 -14.77
CA ASP A 13 -9.41 19.26 -13.43
C ASP A 13 -8.84 20.68 -13.30
N HIS A 14 -9.50 21.63 -13.96
CA HIS A 14 -9.19 23.05 -13.83
C HIS A 14 -10.43 23.90 -14.12
N PRO A 15 -10.76 24.91 -13.28
CA PRO A 15 -12.00 25.69 -13.40
C PRO A 15 -12.23 26.29 -14.80
N VAL A 16 -11.18 26.85 -15.41
CA VAL A 16 -11.24 27.50 -16.74
C VAL A 16 -11.61 26.54 -17.88
N LEU A 17 -11.34 25.24 -17.73
CA LEU A 17 -11.64 24.27 -18.80
C LEU A 17 -13.14 24.01 -18.93
N ASN A 18 -13.91 24.16 -17.85
CA ASN A 18 -15.37 24.07 -17.89
C ASN A 18 -15.96 25.20 -18.76
N ASP A 19 -15.41 26.41 -18.65
CA ASP A 19 -15.84 27.55 -19.47
C ASP A 19 -15.49 27.33 -20.95
N LEU A 20 -14.28 26.84 -21.25
CA LEU A 20 -13.86 26.52 -22.62
C LEU A 20 -14.72 25.41 -23.26
N LYS A 21 -15.16 24.43 -22.46
CA LYS A 21 -16.08 23.37 -22.91
C LYS A 21 -17.47 23.92 -23.22
N GLN A 22 -17.97 24.87 -22.41
CA GLN A 22 -19.25 25.55 -22.67
C GLN A 22 -19.19 26.42 -23.95
N GLU A 23 -18.01 26.93 -24.30
CA GLU A 23 -17.79 27.64 -25.57
C GLU A 23 -17.65 26.71 -26.80
N GLY A 24 -17.75 25.39 -26.62
CA GLY A 24 -17.78 24.40 -27.72
C GLY A 24 -16.40 23.97 -28.24
N LEU A 25 -15.33 24.15 -27.48
CA LEU A 25 -14.01 23.65 -27.82
C LEU A 25 -13.87 22.17 -27.47
N GLU A 26 -13.54 21.34 -28.46
CA GLU A 26 -13.16 19.95 -28.23
C GLU A 26 -11.71 19.87 -27.72
N MET A 27 -11.52 19.16 -26.61
CA MET A 27 -10.24 19.03 -25.90
C MET A 27 -9.95 17.57 -25.63
N THR A 28 -8.69 17.17 -25.80
CA THR A 28 -8.19 15.84 -25.41
C THR A 28 -7.32 15.97 -24.17
N SER A 29 -7.65 15.25 -23.10
CA SER A 29 -6.84 15.27 -21.87
C SER A 29 -5.91 14.07 -21.75
N PHE A 30 -4.93 14.19 -20.86
CA PHE A 30 -3.99 13.12 -20.54
C PHE A 30 -4.25 12.49 -19.16
N ASP A 31 -5.40 12.76 -18.53
CA ASP A 31 -5.77 12.21 -17.22
C ASP A 31 -5.64 10.67 -17.18
N ALA A 32 -6.08 9.98 -18.24
CA ALA A 32 -5.98 8.53 -18.34
C ALA A 32 -4.54 7.98 -18.36
N ILE A 33 -3.52 8.80 -18.64
CA ILE A 33 -2.11 8.38 -18.56
C ILE A 33 -1.64 8.37 -17.11
N TYR A 34 -2.12 9.33 -16.30
CA TYR A 34 -1.83 9.37 -14.87
C TYR A 34 -2.44 8.16 -14.14
N GLU A 35 -3.56 7.63 -14.61
CA GLU A 35 -4.19 6.43 -14.04
C GLU A 35 -3.49 5.12 -14.47
N ALA A 36 -2.70 5.14 -15.55
CA ALA A 36 -2.17 3.93 -16.20
C ALA A 36 -0.68 3.70 -15.96
N LYS A 37 -0.01 4.57 -15.22
CA LYS A 37 1.44 4.56 -15.02
C LYS A 37 1.79 4.64 -13.54
N ASP A 38 2.80 3.89 -13.15
CA ASP A 38 3.20 3.74 -11.75
C ASP A 38 4.12 4.87 -11.27
N SER A 39 4.63 5.71 -12.18
CA SER A 39 5.51 6.83 -11.83
C SER A 39 5.28 8.09 -12.67
N PHE A 40 5.43 9.26 -12.04
CA PHE A 40 5.31 10.57 -12.71
C PHE A 40 6.30 10.77 -13.87
N PRO A 41 7.59 10.37 -13.78
CA PRO A 41 8.52 10.49 -14.90
C PRO A 41 8.03 9.77 -16.16
N GLU A 42 7.47 8.55 -16.02
CA GLU A 42 6.90 7.80 -17.14
C GLU A 42 5.67 8.49 -17.74
N VAL A 43 4.82 9.07 -16.89
CA VAL A 43 3.67 9.86 -17.35
C VAL A 43 4.14 11.02 -18.23
N TYR A 44 5.13 11.79 -17.78
CA TYR A 44 5.60 12.97 -18.52
C TYR A 44 6.29 12.59 -19.84
N ASP A 45 7.03 11.49 -19.86
CA ASP A 45 7.66 10.96 -21.08
C ASP A 45 6.61 10.52 -22.11
N GLU A 46 5.59 9.77 -21.69
CA GLU A 46 4.50 9.33 -22.56
C GLU A 46 3.69 10.53 -23.11
N ILE A 47 3.40 11.54 -22.27
CA ILE A 47 2.72 12.77 -22.71
C ILE A 47 3.55 13.47 -23.80
N ALA A 48 4.85 13.64 -23.58
CA ALA A 48 5.73 14.27 -24.55
C ALA A 48 5.77 13.50 -25.88
N ASP A 49 5.85 12.17 -25.82
CA ASP A 49 5.91 11.32 -27.01
C ASP A 49 4.61 11.36 -27.82
N ARG A 50 3.44 11.33 -27.15
CA ARG A 50 2.14 11.46 -27.83
C ARG A 50 1.96 12.80 -28.51
N LEU A 51 2.39 13.88 -27.86
CA LEU A 51 2.31 15.24 -28.42
C LEU A 51 3.23 15.37 -29.65
N ILE A 52 4.43 14.82 -29.58
CA ILE A 52 5.37 14.77 -30.70
C ILE A 52 4.80 13.93 -31.85
N GLU A 53 4.22 12.77 -31.57
CA GLU A 53 3.61 11.92 -32.58
C GLU A 53 2.42 12.61 -33.26
N ALA A 54 1.56 13.27 -32.47
CA ALA A 54 0.44 14.07 -32.98
C ALA A 54 0.92 15.19 -33.91
N ALA A 55 1.98 15.92 -33.51
CA ALA A 55 2.57 16.96 -34.33
C ALA A 55 3.19 16.42 -35.64
N ARG A 56 3.75 15.20 -35.64
CA ARG A 56 4.31 14.56 -36.84
C ARG A 56 3.24 14.03 -37.79
N LYS A 57 2.09 13.58 -37.28
CA LYS A 57 0.96 13.08 -38.08
C LYS A 57 0.18 14.21 -38.76
N GLY A 58 0.27 15.45 -38.25
CA GLY A 58 -0.39 16.61 -38.83
C GLY A 58 0.16 17.01 -40.20
N GLU A 59 -0.67 17.64 -41.04
CA GLU A 59 -0.19 18.21 -42.31
C GLU A 59 0.80 19.36 -42.05
N PRO A 60 1.81 19.59 -42.92
CA PRO A 60 2.73 20.71 -42.76
C PRO A 60 2.00 22.06 -42.66
N GLY A 61 2.19 22.76 -41.55
CA GLY A 61 1.50 24.03 -41.25
C GLY A 61 0.31 23.91 -40.31
N THR A 62 -0.03 22.70 -39.86
CA THR A 62 -1.05 22.47 -38.83
C THR A 62 -0.46 22.71 -37.44
N GLU A 63 -1.14 23.48 -36.61
CA GLU A 63 -0.74 23.75 -35.22
C GLU A 63 -1.57 22.93 -34.23
N ILE A 64 -0.90 22.18 -33.36
CA ILE A 64 -1.50 21.62 -32.14
C ILE A 64 -1.18 22.53 -30.95
N VAL A 65 -2.09 22.62 -29.99
CA VAL A 65 -1.87 23.37 -28.75
C VAL A 65 -1.91 22.42 -27.58
N TYR A 66 -0.92 22.50 -26.71
CA TYR A 66 -0.90 21.81 -25.43
C TYR A 66 -1.00 22.86 -24.31
N ALA A 67 -2.03 22.74 -23.48
CA ALA A 67 -2.27 23.63 -22.35
C ALA A 67 -1.96 22.90 -21.03
N VAL A 68 -1.19 23.57 -20.19
CA VAL A 68 -0.83 23.13 -18.84
C VAL A 68 -1.35 24.14 -17.83
N PRO A 69 -1.76 23.72 -16.62
CA PRO A 69 -2.02 24.63 -15.51
C PRO A 69 -0.78 25.45 -15.14
N GLY A 70 -0.96 26.74 -14.89
CA GLY A 70 0.11 27.66 -14.52
C GLY A 70 1.01 28.08 -15.70
N HIS A 71 2.26 28.45 -15.40
CA HIS A 71 3.21 28.87 -16.42
C HIS A 71 3.97 27.67 -17.02
N PRO A 72 3.95 27.44 -18.35
CA PRO A 72 4.60 26.29 -18.99
C PRO A 72 6.14 26.18 -18.83
N MET A 73 6.78 27.16 -18.20
CA MET A 73 8.24 27.21 -18.02
C MET A 73 8.63 27.03 -16.55
N VAL A 74 7.66 26.89 -15.65
CA VAL A 74 7.87 26.83 -14.20
C VAL A 74 7.35 25.48 -13.71
N ALA A 75 8.24 24.64 -13.20
CA ALA A 75 7.91 23.34 -12.60
C ALA A 75 7.04 22.40 -13.48
N GLU A 76 7.16 22.49 -14.81
CA GLU A 76 6.39 21.66 -15.76
C GLU A 76 7.32 20.73 -16.55
N ALA A 77 7.40 19.47 -16.12
CA ALA A 77 8.32 18.47 -16.67
C ALA A 77 8.01 18.10 -18.13
N SER A 78 6.72 18.01 -18.49
CA SER A 78 6.30 17.66 -19.87
C SER A 78 6.78 18.70 -20.89
N VAL A 79 6.71 19.99 -20.56
CA VAL A 79 7.16 21.08 -21.44
C VAL A 79 8.68 21.14 -21.55
N ARG A 80 9.40 20.81 -20.46
CA ARG A 80 10.87 20.65 -20.49
C ARG A 80 11.26 19.56 -21.50
N LEU A 81 10.65 18.38 -21.43
CA LEU A 81 10.90 17.27 -22.35
C LEU A 81 10.60 17.64 -23.80
N LEU A 82 9.47 18.31 -24.06
CA LEU A 82 9.14 18.81 -25.40
C LEU A 82 10.19 19.77 -25.94
N LYS A 83 10.73 20.67 -25.10
CA LYS A 83 11.78 21.61 -25.50
C LYS A 83 13.08 20.91 -25.88
N GLU A 84 13.41 19.81 -25.22
CA GLU A 84 14.59 19.00 -25.51
C GLU A 84 14.41 18.13 -26.77
N ARG A 85 13.23 17.51 -26.93
CA ARG A 85 12.95 16.51 -27.98
C ARG A 85 12.48 17.12 -29.31
N CYS A 86 11.62 18.15 -29.29
CA CYS A 86 11.05 18.74 -30.52
C CYS A 86 12.10 19.22 -31.54
N PRO A 87 13.17 19.94 -31.16
CA PRO A 87 14.18 20.40 -32.10
C PRO A 87 14.91 19.25 -32.83
N GLN A 88 15.14 18.14 -32.12
CA GLN A 88 15.79 16.95 -32.68
C GLN A 88 14.92 16.25 -33.72
N MET A 89 13.60 16.43 -33.63
CA MET A 89 12.61 15.88 -34.56
C MET A 89 12.15 16.88 -35.63
N GLY A 90 12.75 18.08 -35.70
CA GLY A 90 12.39 19.10 -36.68
C GLY A 90 11.03 19.77 -36.42
N ILE A 91 10.51 19.67 -35.20
CA ILE A 91 9.23 20.26 -34.80
C ILE A 91 9.49 21.62 -34.16
N SER A 92 8.80 22.66 -34.65
CA SER A 92 8.87 24.00 -34.09
C SER A 92 8.00 24.09 -32.83
N LEU A 93 8.61 24.30 -31.66
CA LEU A 93 7.92 24.51 -30.40
C LEU A 93 7.87 26.01 -30.07
N ARG A 94 6.66 26.56 -29.91
CA ARG A 94 6.44 27.91 -29.38
C ARG A 94 5.78 27.82 -28.01
N VAL A 95 6.50 28.22 -26.97
CA VAL A 95 5.95 28.32 -25.62
C VAL A 95 5.32 29.70 -25.45
N MET A 96 4.05 29.74 -25.07
CA MET A 96 3.35 30.96 -24.67
C MET A 96 3.37 31.07 -23.14
N GLY A 97 3.55 32.29 -22.62
CA GLY A 97 3.51 32.53 -21.18
C GLY A 97 2.12 32.27 -20.58
N GLY A 98 2.10 31.94 -19.29
CA GLY A 98 0.91 31.82 -18.45
C GLY A 98 1.17 32.50 -17.11
N GLU A 99 0.11 32.70 -16.31
CA GLU A 99 0.27 33.22 -14.95
C GLU A 99 0.92 32.14 -14.08
N SER A 100 2.02 32.48 -13.40
CA SER A 100 2.78 31.54 -12.57
C SER A 100 2.29 31.61 -11.13
N PHE A 101 2.32 30.48 -10.40
CA PHE A 101 2.12 30.51 -8.95
C PHE A 101 3.16 31.40 -8.23
N LEU A 102 4.29 31.68 -8.88
CA LEU A 102 5.31 32.59 -8.38
C LEU A 102 4.77 34.02 -8.19
N ASP A 103 3.98 34.52 -9.14
CA ASP A 103 3.44 35.88 -9.07
C ASP A 103 2.50 36.00 -7.87
N GLU A 104 1.65 35.00 -7.67
CA GLU A 104 0.79 34.89 -6.49
C GLU A 104 1.59 34.71 -5.21
N ALA A 105 2.64 33.87 -5.21
CA ALA A 105 3.50 33.69 -4.05
C ALA A 105 4.17 35.00 -3.62
N PHE A 106 4.67 35.82 -4.57
CA PHE A 106 5.26 37.13 -4.26
C PHE A 106 4.22 38.08 -3.64
N ILE A 107 3.00 38.12 -4.20
CA ILE A 107 1.93 38.98 -3.70
C ILE A 107 1.47 38.54 -2.30
N ARG A 108 1.30 37.23 -2.08
CA ARG A 108 0.73 36.69 -0.82
C ARG A 108 1.74 36.56 0.30
N LEU A 109 2.96 36.13 -0.01
CA LEU A 109 4.03 35.95 0.99
C LEU A 109 4.80 37.26 1.23
N GLY A 110 4.62 38.27 0.37
CA GLY A 110 5.01 39.65 0.62
C GLY A 110 6.51 39.91 0.49
N PHE A 111 7.21 39.16 -0.36
CA PHE A 111 8.63 39.39 -0.66
C PHE A 111 8.84 39.89 -2.10
N ASP A 112 9.83 40.77 -2.27
CA ASP A 112 10.19 41.31 -3.58
C ASP A 112 11.26 40.42 -4.24
N PRO A 113 11.03 39.87 -5.45
CA PRO A 113 12.01 39.03 -6.13
C PRO A 113 13.34 39.75 -6.42
N ILE A 114 13.39 41.09 -6.41
CA ILE A 114 14.62 41.88 -6.54
C ILE A 114 15.57 41.66 -5.35
N GLU A 115 15.06 41.31 -4.17
CA GLU A 115 15.88 40.98 -2.99
C GLU A 115 16.67 39.67 -3.19
N GLY A 116 16.29 38.88 -4.20
CA GLY A 116 16.84 37.58 -4.50
C GLY A 116 16.02 36.47 -3.86
N PHE A 117 15.68 35.46 -4.66
CA PHE A 117 14.96 34.28 -4.20
C PHE A 117 15.46 33.01 -4.90
N GLN A 118 15.20 31.87 -4.28
CA GLN A 118 15.42 30.54 -4.82
C GLN A 118 14.08 29.83 -5.01
N LEU A 119 13.93 29.15 -6.14
CA LEU A 119 12.86 28.17 -6.37
C LEU A 119 13.50 26.78 -6.37
N LEU A 120 13.11 25.95 -5.41
CA LEU A 120 13.59 24.58 -5.26
C LEU A 120 12.46 23.58 -5.46
N ASP A 121 12.84 22.36 -5.83
CA ASP A 121 11.95 21.21 -6.03
C ASP A 121 12.11 20.27 -4.83
N ALA A 122 11.01 19.90 -4.16
CA ALA A 122 11.05 19.04 -3.00
C ALA A 122 11.66 17.66 -3.29
N SER A 123 11.44 17.09 -4.48
CA SER A 123 11.94 15.76 -4.87
C SER A 123 13.47 15.68 -5.01
N SER A 124 14.12 16.83 -5.19
CA SER A 124 15.57 16.93 -5.42
C SER A 124 16.25 17.80 -4.36
N LEU A 125 15.56 18.10 -3.26
CA LEU A 125 16.05 18.98 -2.21
C LEU A 125 17.20 18.34 -1.43
N ASN A 126 18.22 19.14 -1.14
CA ASN A 126 19.28 18.77 -0.20
C ASN A 126 19.82 20.03 0.50
N THR A 127 20.50 19.83 1.61
CA THR A 127 20.99 20.89 2.50
C THR A 127 21.97 21.84 1.84
N GLU A 128 22.75 21.39 0.85
CA GLU A 128 23.72 22.23 0.14
C GLU A 128 23.07 23.26 -0.79
N LEU A 129 21.83 23.01 -1.23
CA LEU A 129 21.09 23.92 -2.13
C LEU A 129 20.42 25.08 -1.39
N VAL A 130 20.19 24.94 -0.09
CA VAL A 130 19.47 25.92 0.73
C VAL A 130 20.39 27.10 1.06
N GLN A 131 20.01 28.32 0.66
CA GLN A 131 20.76 29.54 0.98
C GLN A 131 19.96 30.41 1.96
N PRO A 132 20.35 30.44 3.26
CA PRO A 132 19.60 31.15 4.29
C PRO A 132 19.44 32.66 4.09
N GLN A 133 20.25 33.26 3.21
CA GLN A 133 20.20 34.69 2.92
C GLN A 133 19.15 35.07 1.84
N LEU A 134 18.55 34.08 1.16
CA LEU A 134 17.58 34.30 0.09
C LEU A 134 16.19 33.81 0.51
N HIS A 135 15.14 34.45 -0.03
CA HIS A 135 13.78 33.91 0.07
C HIS A 135 13.74 32.57 -0.66
N THR A 136 13.25 31.50 -0.02
CA THR A 136 13.21 30.17 -0.63
C THR A 136 11.77 29.71 -0.78
N LEU A 137 11.39 29.40 -2.02
CA LEU A 137 10.10 28.80 -2.34
C LEU A 137 10.35 27.35 -2.76
N ILE A 138 9.70 26.40 -2.07
CA ILE A 138 9.84 24.97 -2.34
C ILE A 138 8.52 24.50 -2.97
N GLY A 139 8.59 24.08 -4.23
CA GLY A 139 7.46 23.52 -4.96
C GLY A 139 7.41 21.99 -4.87
N GLN A 140 6.35 21.40 -5.42
CA GLN A 140 6.18 19.95 -5.53
C GLN A 140 6.08 19.19 -4.19
N VAL A 141 5.58 19.84 -3.13
CA VAL A 141 5.26 19.18 -1.87
C VAL A 141 3.84 18.63 -1.97
N TYR A 142 3.70 17.37 -2.38
CA TYR A 142 2.40 16.77 -2.72
C TYR A 142 1.75 16.01 -1.57
N ASP A 143 2.55 15.52 -0.63
CA ASP A 143 2.13 14.62 0.44
C ASP A 143 2.94 14.83 1.72
N VAL A 144 2.54 14.13 2.79
CA VAL A 144 3.15 14.23 4.12
C VAL A 144 4.59 13.71 4.14
N PHE A 145 4.95 12.73 3.30
CA PHE A 145 6.30 12.19 3.22
C PHE A 145 7.26 13.21 2.60
N THR A 146 6.87 13.80 1.48
CA THR A 146 7.60 14.87 0.82
C THR A 146 7.72 16.08 1.74
N ALA A 147 6.67 16.43 2.49
CA ALA A 147 6.73 17.49 3.51
C ALA A 147 7.71 17.14 4.66
N SER A 148 7.75 15.88 5.07
CA SER A 148 8.67 15.37 6.09
C SER A 148 10.13 15.45 5.64
N ASP A 149 10.43 15.05 4.41
CA ASP A 149 11.77 15.14 3.84
C ASP A 149 12.24 16.59 3.73
N VAL A 150 11.36 17.49 3.28
CA VAL A 150 11.62 18.93 3.27
C VAL A 150 11.87 19.46 4.67
N LYS A 151 11.04 19.07 5.65
CA LYS A 151 11.22 19.47 7.06
C LYS A 151 12.60 19.07 7.57
N LEU A 152 12.96 17.79 7.42
CA LEU A 152 14.24 17.26 7.91
C LEU A 152 15.42 17.97 7.24
N CYS A 153 15.36 18.17 5.92
CA CYS A 153 16.39 18.91 5.19
C CYS A 153 16.53 20.36 5.67
N LEU A 154 15.42 21.04 5.97
CA LEU A 154 15.46 22.41 6.44
C LEU A 154 15.92 22.51 7.91
N MET A 155 15.63 21.52 8.76
CA MET A 155 16.05 21.49 10.17
C MET A 155 17.57 21.36 10.34
N ASP A 156 18.27 20.84 9.34
CA ASP A 156 19.74 20.85 9.30
C ASP A 156 20.33 22.26 9.08
N VAL A 157 19.52 23.21 8.60
CA VAL A 157 19.94 24.56 8.23
C VAL A 157 19.34 25.64 9.14
N TYR A 158 18.08 25.46 9.54
CA TYR A 158 17.30 26.39 10.35
C TYR A 158 16.92 25.77 11.70
N PRO A 159 16.73 26.58 12.75
CA PRO A 159 16.18 26.11 14.02
C PRO A 159 14.79 25.46 13.88
N ASP A 160 14.48 24.50 14.74
CA ASP A 160 13.22 23.75 14.74
C ASP A 160 11.97 24.64 14.85
N ASP A 161 12.08 25.79 15.52
CA ASP A 161 11.01 26.76 15.72
C ASP A 161 10.96 27.86 14.64
N TYR A 162 11.82 27.75 13.61
CA TYR A 162 11.87 28.71 12.52
C TYR A 162 10.52 28.77 11.79
N PRO A 163 9.93 29.96 11.60
CA PRO A 163 8.62 30.07 11.00
C PRO A 163 8.68 29.83 9.49
N VAL A 164 7.85 28.90 9.01
CA VAL A 164 7.66 28.60 7.58
C VAL A 164 6.22 28.88 7.16
N PHE A 165 6.02 29.15 5.87
CA PHE A 165 4.71 29.35 5.27
C PHE A 165 4.39 28.19 4.34
N VAL A 166 3.21 27.59 4.52
CA VAL A 166 2.70 26.53 3.65
C VAL A 166 1.46 27.04 2.94
N GLY A 167 1.52 27.09 1.61
CA GLY A 167 0.46 27.60 0.76
C GLY A 167 -0.15 26.49 -0.09
N HIS A 168 -1.48 26.37 -0.09
CA HIS A 168 -2.25 25.51 -0.97
C HIS A 168 -3.09 26.36 -1.93
N ALA A 169 -3.12 25.94 -3.20
CA ALA A 169 -3.92 26.56 -4.26
C ALA A 169 -3.80 28.10 -4.31
N LEU A 170 -2.57 28.63 -4.19
CA LEU A 170 -2.28 30.07 -4.22
C LEU A 170 -2.89 30.71 -5.48
N GLY A 171 -3.67 31.78 -5.30
CA GLY A 171 -4.38 32.47 -6.37
C GLY A 171 -5.71 31.87 -6.80
N VAL A 172 -6.11 30.69 -6.29
CA VAL A 172 -7.40 30.07 -6.63
C VAL A 172 -8.49 30.54 -5.67
N GLN A 173 -9.41 31.35 -6.19
CA GLN A 173 -10.48 31.95 -5.38
C GLN A 173 -11.36 30.87 -4.72
N GLY A 174 -11.41 30.89 -3.38
CA GLY A 174 -12.22 29.97 -2.58
C GLY A 174 -11.56 28.63 -2.24
N GLN A 175 -10.34 28.37 -2.74
CA GLN A 175 -9.55 27.18 -2.42
C GLN A 175 -8.17 27.52 -1.81
N GLU A 176 -7.76 28.79 -1.90
CA GLU A 176 -6.48 29.26 -1.34
C GLU A 176 -6.43 29.17 0.18
N ILE A 177 -5.33 28.59 0.68
CA ILE A 177 -5.04 28.49 2.10
C ILE A 177 -3.56 28.76 2.34
N ILE A 178 -3.23 29.53 3.37
CA ILE A 178 -1.85 29.81 3.78
C ILE A 178 -1.73 29.64 5.29
N HIS A 179 -0.92 28.68 5.72
CA HIS A 179 -0.58 28.45 7.12
C HIS A 179 0.81 28.99 7.42
N LYS A 180 0.98 29.57 8.61
CA LYS A 180 2.29 29.89 9.17
C LYS A 180 2.53 28.97 10.37
N VAL A 181 3.50 28.08 10.26
CA VAL A 181 3.80 27.07 11.29
C VAL A 181 5.29 27.10 11.65
N PRO A 182 5.69 26.64 12.84
CA PRO A 182 7.09 26.36 13.10
C PRO A 182 7.55 25.19 12.21
N LEU A 183 8.84 25.17 11.87
CA LEU A 183 9.41 24.20 10.93
C LEU A 183 9.14 22.75 11.34
N HIS A 184 9.20 22.42 12.63
CA HIS A 184 8.92 21.06 13.12
C HIS A 184 7.49 20.57 12.89
N ASP A 185 6.54 21.48 12.61
CA ASP A 185 5.13 21.16 12.32
C ASP A 185 4.81 21.21 10.82
N LEU A 186 5.82 21.36 9.94
CA LEU A 186 5.63 21.47 8.48
C LEU A 186 4.82 20.30 7.89
N ASP A 187 5.03 19.08 8.39
CA ASP A 187 4.36 17.84 7.99
C ASP A 187 3.10 17.52 8.81
N ARG A 188 2.71 18.41 9.73
CA ARG A 188 1.59 18.22 10.68
C ARG A 188 0.43 19.18 10.45
N ILE A 189 0.44 19.90 9.32
CA ILE A 189 -0.57 20.91 9.05
C ILE A 189 -1.88 20.23 8.63
N GLU A 190 -2.87 20.29 9.52
CA GLU A 190 -4.25 19.96 9.19
C GLU A 190 -4.84 21.02 8.25
N GLY A 191 -4.85 20.70 6.96
CA GLY A 191 -5.45 21.49 5.88
C GLY A 191 -5.67 20.60 4.64
N PRO A 192 -6.39 21.06 3.60
CA PRO A 192 -6.58 20.32 2.35
C PRO A 192 -5.24 20.26 1.61
N GLY A 193 -4.49 19.22 1.94
CA GLY A 193 -3.04 19.10 1.77
C GLY A 193 -2.49 17.93 2.61
N GLY A 194 -3.14 17.58 3.73
CA GLY A 194 -3.18 16.18 4.14
C GLY A 194 -3.93 15.38 3.08
N CYS A 195 -3.51 14.15 2.80
CA CYS A 195 -4.20 13.31 1.84
C CYS A 195 -5.68 13.23 2.27
N PRO A 196 -6.65 13.69 1.44
CA PRO A 196 -8.06 13.61 1.79
C PRO A 196 -8.48 12.18 2.14
N TRP A 197 -7.79 11.20 1.57
CA TRP A 197 -7.91 9.80 1.93
C TRP A 197 -7.54 9.58 3.41
N ASP A 198 -6.35 9.99 3.88
CA ASP A 198 -5.90 9.79 5.27
C ASP A 198 -6.88 10.40 6.29
N GLN A 199 -7.43 11.59 5.99
CA GLN A 199 -8.38 12.29 6.87
C GLN A 199 -9.76 11.62 6.96
N GLU A 200 -10.15 10.85 5.95
CA GLU A 200 -11.39 10.08 5.94
C GLU A 200 -11.23 8.68 6.54
N GLN A 201 -9.98 8.26 6.82
CA GLN A 201 -9.72 6.91 7.31
C GLN A 201 -10.15 6.72 8.76
N THR A 202 -10.63 5.52 9.03
CA THR A 202 -10.97 5.01 10.35
C THR A 202 -10.33 3.64 10.51
N HIS A 203 -10.21 3.14 11.73
CA HIS A 203 -9.73 1.76 11.94
C HIS A 203 -10.49 0.72 11.11
N GLN A 204 -11.78 0.96 10.84
CA GLN A 204 -12.61 0.06 10.06
C GLN A 204 -12.33 0.16 8.56
N SER A 205 -12.02 1.34 8.02
CA SER A 205 -11.79 1.52 6.58
C SER A 205 -10.44 0.94 6.16
N ILE A 206 -9.37 1.14 6.93
CA ILE A 206 -8.03 0.63 6.60
C ILE A 206 -7.77 -0.81 7.09
N ARG A 207 -8.76 -1.45 7.73
CA ARG A 207 -8.64 -2.85 8.17
C ARG A 207 -8.31 -3.80 7.00
N LYS A 208 -8.85 -3.52 5.81
CA LYS A 208 -8.61 -4.32 4.61
C LYS A 208 -7.13 -4.20 4.20
N ASN A 209 -6.61 -2.98 4.14
CA ASN A 209 -5.21 -2.70 3.83
C ASN A 209 -4.27 -3.42 4.78
N LEU A 210 -4.48 -3.32 6.10
CA LEU A 210 -3.66 -4.05 7.08
C LEU A 210 -3.61 -5.57 6.82
N ILE A 211 -4.72 -6.16 6.35
CA ILE A 211 -4.75 -7.57 5.97
C ILE A 211 -3.94 -7.79 4.68
N GLU A 212 -4.12 -6.95 3.67
CA GLU A 212 -3.39 -7.00 2.39
C GLU A 212 -1.88 -6.91 2.63
N GLU A 213 -1.38 -5.86 3.30
CA GLU A 213 0.06 -5.70 3.60
C GLU A 213 0.61 -6.90 4.40
N THR A 214 -0.20 -7.48 5.30
CA THR A 214 0.23 -8.67 6.05
C THR A 214 0.45 -9.87 5.11
N TYR A 215 -0.39 -10.04 4.09
CA TYR A 215 -0.25 -11.14 3.13
C TYR A 215 0.87 -10.87 2.12
N GLU A 216 1.10 -9.62 1.73
CA GLU A 216 2.22 -9.24 0.85
C GLU A 216 3.56 -9.48 1.56
N VAL A 217 3.71 -9.10 2.84
CA VAL A 217 4.86 -9.51 3.67
C VAL A 217 5.03 -11.03 3.70
N ILE A 218 3.95 -11.81 3.88
CA ILE A 218 4.02 -13.27 3.88
C ILE A 218 4.52 -13.81 2.54
N GLU A 219 4.07 -13.24 1.42
CA GLU A 219 4.54 -13.59 0.08
C GLU A 219 6.05 -13.36 -0.07
N THR A 220 6.58 -12.23 0.41
CA THR A 220 8.02 -11.97 0.34
C THR A 220 8.88 -12.95 1.15
N ILE A 221 8.36 -13.44 2.29
CA ILE A 221 9.02 -14.49 3.09
C ILE A 221 9.05 -15.80 2.31
N ASP A 222 7.96 -16.08 1.62
CA ASP A 222 7.75 -17.28 0.83
C ASP A 222 8.61 -17.33 -0.45
N GLU A 223 8.96 -16.16 -0.98
CA GLU A 223 9.80 -15.99 -2.18
C GLU A 223 11.30 -15.82 -1.87
N ASP A 224 11.67 -15.64 -0.59
CA ASP A 224 13.04 -15.33 -0.14
C ASP A 224 13.61 -14.07 -0.83
N ASP A 225 12.76 -13.04 -1.01
CA ASP A 225 13.11 -11.76 -1.61
C ASP A 225 13.30 -10.67 -0.52
N PRO A 226 14.55 -10.39 -0.10
CA PRO A 226 14.82 -9.45 0.98
C PRO A 226 14.61 -7.98 0.58
N ASP A 227 14.69 -7.65 -0.72
CA ASP A 227 14.52 -6.28 -1.18
C ASP A 227 13.03 -5.92 -1.17
N HIS A 228 12.19 -6.81 -1.71
CA HIS A 228 10.73 -6.66 -1.65
C HIS A 228 10.21 -6.76 -0.21
N MET A 229 10.74 -7.68 0.61
CA MET A 229 10.37 -7.79 2.02
C MET A 229 10.58 -6.48 2.80
N LYS A 230 11.61 -5.71 2.46
CA LYS A 230 11.87 -4.42 3.12
C LYS A 230 10.79 -3.39 2.80
N GLU A 231 10.30 -3.37 1.56
CA GLU A 231 9.21 -2.51 1.10
C GLU A 231 7.92 -2.86 1.84
N GLU A 232 7.52 -4.13 1.79
CA GLU A 232 6.29 -4.63 2.41
C GLU A 232 6.27 -4.48 3.95
N LEU A 233 7.43 -4.67 4.60
CA LEU A 233 7.56 -4.38 6.03
C LEU A 233 7.41 -2.88 6.34
N GLY A 234 7.79 -2.01 5.40
CA GLY A 234 7.55 -0.58 5.46
C GLY A 234 6.07 -0.25 5.40
N ASP A 235 5.33 -0.87 4.49
CA ASP A 235 3.89 -0.65 4.34
C ASP A 235 3.09 -1.21 5.51
N LEU A 236 3.48 -2.39 6.03
CA LEU A 236 2.92 -2.91 7.27
C LEU A 236 3.21 -1.99 8.47
N LEU A 237 4.41 -1.38 8.53
CA LEU A 237 4.75 -0.39 9.54
C LEU A 237 3.91 0.88 9.39
N LEU A 238 3.67 1.34 8.16
CA LEU A 238 2.80 2.48 7.87
C LEU A 238 1.39 2.26 8.43
N GLN A 239 0.82 1.06 8.29
CA GLN A 239 -0.48 0.73 8.90
C GLN A 239 -0.48 0.89 10.43
N ILE A 240 0.61 0.50 11.10
CA ILE A 240 0.77 0.67 12.56
C ILE A 240 0.83 2.17 12.91
N LEU A 241 1.55 2.97 12.12
CA LEU A 241 1.65 4.41 12.32
C LEU A 241 0.30 5.11 12.12
N LEU A 242 -0.44 4.78 11.06
CA LEU A 242 -1.77 5.33 10.77
C LEU A 242 -2.75 5.04 11.92
N HIS A 243 -2.81 3.80 12.41
CA HIS A 243 -3.66 3.47 13.56
C HIS A 243 -3.23 4.19 14.84
N SER A 244 -1.93 4.41 15.04
CA SER A 244 -1.42 5.13 16.22
C SER A 244 -1.74 6.62 16.14
N GLN A 245 -1.66 7.21 14.94
CA GLN A 245 -2.02 8.60 14.67
C GLN A 245 -3.51 8.85 14.96
N MET A 246 -4.40 7.97 14.47
CA MET A 246 -5.84 8.06 14.76
C MET A 246 -6.16 8.06 16.27
N GLU A 247 -5.40 7.30 17.07
CA GLU A 247 -5.59 7.22 18.52
C GLU A 247 -4.95 8.42 19.26
N GLU A 248 -3.91 9.02 18.68
CA GLU A 248 -3.31 10.25 19.18
C GLU A 248 -4.30 11.43 19.02
N GLU A 249 -5.01 11.50 17.90
CA GLU A 249 -6.02 12.51 17.61
C GLU A 249 -7.20 12.49 18.59
N VAL A 250 -7.62 11.30 19.03
CA VAL A 250 -8.68 11.16 20.07
C VAL A 250 -8.12 11.19 21.50
N GLY A 251 -6.80 11.33 21.66
CA GLY A 251 -6.12 11.46 22.95
C GLY A 251 -6.04 10.18 23.77
N THR A 252 -6.05 9.01 23.14
CA THR A 252 -5.97 7.71 23.82
C THR A 252 -4.52 7.26 24.03
N PHE A 253 -3.75 7.12 22.94
CA PHE A 253 -2.34 6.71 22.94
C PHE A 253 -1.68 7.12 21.63
N ASN A 254 -0.34 7.16 21.58
CA ASN A 254 0.40 7.39 20.34
C ASN A 254 1.40 6.26 20.03
N VAL A 255 2.17 6.41 18.94
CA VAL A 255 3.14 5.39 18.52
C VAL A 255 4.20 5.09 19.59
N TYR A 256 4.60 6.10 20.39
CA TYR A 256 5.59 5.91 21.46
C TYR A 256 5.04 5.02 22.58
N ASP A 257 3.74 5.13 22.90
CA ASP A 257 3.08 4.25 23.87
C ASP A 257 3.05 2.80 23.39
N VAL A 258 2.80 2.57 22.09
CA VAL A 258 2.85 1.24 21.46
C VAL A 258 4.26 0.63 21.59
N ILE A 259 5.29 1.40 21.24
CA ILE A 259 6.69 0.98 21.33
C ILE A 259 7.10 0.71 22.79
N ALA A 260 6.71 1.59 23.72
CA ALA A 260 6.99 1.41 25.14
C ALA A 260 6.33 0.13 25.69
N GLY A 261 5.06 -0.11 25.33
CA GLY A 261 4.34 -1.33 25.72
C GLY A 261 4.98 -2.61 25.14
N LEU A 262 5.51 -2.56 23.93
CA LEU A 262 6.30 -3.65 23.35
C LEU A 262 7.60 -3.87 24.13
N ASN A 263 8.34 -2.80 24.42
CA ASN A 263 9.60 -2.87 25.15
C ASN A 263 9.43 -3.49 26.55
N ASP A 264 8.46 -2.99 27.33
CA ASP A 264 8.14 -3.53 28.65
C ASP A 264 7.79 -5.02 28.60
N LYS A 265 7.03 -5.43 27.58
CA LYS A 265 6.65 -6.81 27.34
C LYS A 265 7.83 -7.69 26.94
N LEU A 266 8.75 -7.19 26.11
CA LEU A 266 9.96 -7.90 25.73
C LEU A 266 10.89 -8.11 26.92
N ILE A 267 11.10 -7.08 27.74
CA ILE A 267 11.88 -7.15 28.98
C ILE A 267 11.25 -8.17 29.93
N PHE A 268 9.94 -8.11 30.13
CA PHE A 268 9.23 -9.01 31.04
C PHE A 268 9.27 -10.48 30.58
N ARG A 269 9.13 -10.74 29.27
CA ARG A 269 9.04 -12.11 28.73
C ARG A 269 10.38 -12.74 28.39
N HIS A 270 11.46 -11.97 28.35
CA HIS A 270 12.82 -12.49 28.15
C HIS A 270 13.71 -12.19 29.37
N PRO A 271 13.40 -12.72 30.56
CA PRO A 271 14.27 -12.60 31.72
C PRO A 271 15.64 -13.26 31.49
N HIS A 272 15.75 -14.13 30.48
CA HIS A 272 17.00 -14.75 30.07
C HIS A 272 17.87 -13.90 29.15
N VAL A 273 17.31 -12.87 28.52
CA VAL A 273 18.04 -11.90 27.69
C VAL A 273 18.33 -10.63 28.48
N PHE A 274 17.36 -10.16 29.26
CA PHE A 274 17.42 -8.86 29.96
C PHE A 274 17.58 -8.96 31.48
N GLY A 275 17.59 -10.18 32.04
CA GLY A 275 17.71 -10.46 33.47
C GLY A 275 18.83 -11.44 33.81
N GLU A 276 18.75 -12.07 34.99
CA GLU A 276 19.78 -13.00 35.50
C GLU A 276 19.51 -14.48 35.23
N GLN A 277 18.34 -14.84 34.70
CA GLN A 277 18.05 -16.24 34.35
C GLN A 277 18.89 -16.66 33.14
N GLN A 278 19.38 -17.89 33.13
CA GLN A 278 19.99 -18.48 31.93
C GLN A 278 19.06 -19.55 31.38
N THR A 279 18.94 -19.59 30.05
CA THR A 279 18.28 -20.68 29.33
C THR A 279 19.33 -21.38 28.47
N GLU A 280 19.43 -22.69 28.56
CA GLU A 280 20.47 -23.46 27.87
C GLU A 280 20.13 -23.74 26.40
N ASN A 281 18.85 -23.66 26.01
CA ASN A 281 18.40 -23.91 24.64
C ASN A 281 17.07 -23.21 24.26
N ALA A 282 16.74 -23.23 22.97
CA ALA A 282 15.55 -22.58 22.40
C ALA A 282 14.22 -23.15 22.94
N ASN A 283 14.15 -24.45 23.25
CA ASN A 283 12.94 -25.07 23.80
C ASN A 283 12.64 -24.56 25.21
N GLU A 284 13.67 -24.42 26.04
CA GLU A 284 13.54 -23.86 27.39
C GLU A 284 13.13 -22.38 27.34
N ALA A 285 13.70 -21.60 26.41
CA ALA A 285 13.28 -20.22 26.17
C ALA A 285 11.80 -20.12 25.74
N LEU A 286 11.32 -21.02 24.88
CA LEU A 286 9.92 -21.07 24.44
C LEU A 286 8.97 -21.43 25.60
N GLN A 287 9.35 -22.38 26.46
CA GLN A 287 8.56 -22.74 27.65
C GLN A 287 8.46 -21.57 28.64
N ASN A 288 9.58 -20.87 28.87
CA ASN A 288 9.62 -19.68 29.71
C ASN A 288 8.75 -18.56 29.13
N TRP A 289 8.76 -18.38 27.81
CA TRP A 289 7.89 -17.42 27.12
C TRP A 289 6.40 -17.72 27.32
N GLU A 290 5.98 -18.99 27.19
CA GLU A 290 4.59 -19.39 27.43
C GLU A 290 4.17 -19.16 28.90
N GLN A 291 5.05 -19.48 29.86
CA GLN A 291 4.80 -19.24 31.30
C GLN A 291 4.64 -17.74 31.61
N MET A 292 5.55 -16.90 31.13
CA MET A 292 5.48 -15.45 31.35
C MET A 292 4.22 -14.84 30.73
N LYS A 293 3.80 -15.33 29.56
CA LYS A 293 2.52 -14.93 28.93
C LYS A 293 1.31 -15.30 29.80
N ALA A 294 1.33 -16.43 30.49
CA ALA A 294 0.28 -16.82 31.41
C ALA A 294 0.28 -15.93 32.67
N GLU A 295 1.45 -15.63 33.22
CA GLU A 295 1.59 -14.79 34.42
C GLU A 295 1.20 -13.32 34.17
N GLU A 296 1.51 -12.77 33.00
CA GLU A 296 1.06 -11.44 32.56
C GLU A 296 -0.48 -11.31 32.61
N LYS A 297 -1.19 -12.34 32.12
CA LYS A 297 -2.66 -12.37 32.16
C LYS A 297 -3.22 -12.39 33.59
N LYS A 298 -2.55 -13.09 34.52
CA LYS A 298 -2.92 -13.10 35.94
C LYS A 298 -2.78 -11.71 36.56
N ARG A 299 -1.68 -10.99 36.26
CA ARG A 299 -1.42 -9.65 36.79
C ARG A 299 -2.42 -8.60 36.31
N LYS A 300 -2.98 -8.77 35.11
CA LYS A 300 -4.04 -7.90 34.54
C LYS A 300 -5.43 -8.12 35.17
N GLY A 301 -5.54 -8.89 36.26
CA GLY A 301 -6.78 -9.06 37.01
C GLY A 301 -7.84 -9.91 36.31
N GLN A 302 -7.47 -10.65 35.27
CA GLN A 302 -8.39 -11.58 34.60
C GLN A 302 -8.58 -12.82 35.48
N ASP A 303 -9.81 -13.03 35.95
CA ASP A 303 -10.15 -14.17 36.82
C ASP A 303 -10.04 -15.48 36.05
N LEU A 304 -8.95 -16.22 36.28
CA LEU A 304 -8.61 -17.47 35.58
C LEU A 304 -9.71 -18.54 35.65
N GLN A 305 -10.63 -18.44 36.61
CA GLN A 305 -11.73 -19.39 36.77
C GLN A 305 -12.92 -19.10 35.84
N GLN A 306 -13.03 -17.89 35.27
CA GLN A 306 -14.10 -17.51 34.32
C GLN A 306 -13.64 -17.44 32.86
N ILE A 307 -12.33 -17.53 32.60
CA ILE A 307 -11.76 -17.51 31.26
C ILE A 307 -11.95 -18.90 30.64
N SER A 308 -12.73 -18.98 29.55
CA SER A 308 -12.83 -20.21 28.77
C SER A 308 -11.45 -20.67 28.33
N VAL A 309 -11.21 -21.98 28.31
CA VAL A 309 -9.96 -22.55 27.76
C VAL A 309 -9.67 -22.02 26.35
N LEU A 310 -10.72 -21.66 25.60
CA LEU A 310 -10.63 -21.17 24.24
C LEU A 310 -10.38 -19.65 24.14
N ASP A 311 -10.50 -18.88 25.23
CA ASP A 311 -10.42 -17.41 25.24
C ASP A 311 -9.04 -16.86 24.83
N GLY A 312 -9.07 -15.76 24.08
CA GLY A 312 -7.87 -15.12 23.51
C GLY A 312 -7.45 -15.69 22.15
N ILE A 313 -8.35 -16.37 21.45
CA ILE A 313 -8.26 -16.55 20.00
C ILE A 313 -8.94 -15.34 19.37
N PRO A 314 -8.24 -14.53 18.54
CA PRO A 314 -8.86 -13.39 17.88
C PRO A 314 -10.09 -13.81 17.09
N ARG A 315 -11.15 -12.99 17.15
CA ARG A 315 -12.44 -13.32 16.52
C ARG A 315 -12.33 -13.41 15.00
N ASP A 316 -11.50 -12.54 14.43
CA ASP A 316 -11.36 -12.31 12.99
C ASP A 316 -10.21 -13.08 12.34
N LEU A 317 -9.63 -14.08 13.02
CA LEU A 317 -8.67 -14.98 12.38
C LEU A 317 -9.34 -15.73 11.22
N PRO A 318 -8.60 -16.02 10.13
CA PRO A 318 -9.03 -16.96 9.09
C PRO A 318 -9.56 -18.25 9.72
N ALA A 319 -10.65 -18.78 9.14
CA ALA A 319 -11.41 -19.87 9.76
C ALA A 319 -10.55 -21.12 10.01
N LEU A 320 -9.65 -21.44 9.09
CA LEU A 320 -8.75 -22.59 9.17
C LEU A 320 -7.71 -22.42 10.29
N MET A 321 -7.00 -21.29 10.32
CA MET A 321 -6.09 -20.94 11.43
C MET A 321 -6.81 -20.87 12.79
N LYS A 322 -8.05 -20.36 12.80
CA LYS A 322 -8.88 -20.31 14.02
C LYS A 322 -9.24 -21.72 14.51
N GLY A 323 -9.65 -22.60 13.60
CA GLY A 323 -9.91 -24.02 13.89
C GLY A 323 -8.70 -24.72 14.49
N TYR A 324 -7.53 -24.55 13.86
CA TYR A 324 -6.26 -25.07 14.34
C TYR A 324 -5.91 -24.57 15.76
N LYS A 325 -6.06 -23.26 16.03
CA LYS A 325 -5.82 -22.70 17.37
C LYS A 325 -6.82 -23.19 18.42
N LEU A 326 -8.09 -23.37 18.06
CA LEU A 326 -9.10 -23.93 18.95
C LEU A 326 -8.70 -25.35 19.39
N GLN A 327 -8.33 -26.20 18.44
CA GLN A 327 -7.90 -27.57 18.68
C GLN A 327 -6.61 -27.63 19.49
N LYS A 328 -5.61 -26.79 19.18
CA LYS A 328 -4.35 -26.70 19.94
C LYS A 328 -4.60 -26.33 21.41
N LYS A 329 -5.58 -25.47 21.70
CA LYS A 329 -5.96 -25.14 23.09
C LYS A 329 -6.75 -26.26 23.77
N ALA A 330 -7.66 -26.92 23.06
CA ALA A 330 -8.39 -28.07 23.59
C ALA A 330 -7.43 -29.22 23.95
N ALA A 331 -6.42 -29.46 23.11
CA ALA A 331 -5.38 -30.46 23.37
C ALA A 331 -4.57 -30.15 24.63
N LYS A 332 -4.28 -28.86 24.93
CA LYS A 332 -3.56 -28.46 26.17
C LYS A 332 -4.30 -28.86 27.46
N VAL A 333 -5.61 -29.08 27.41
CA VAL A 333 -6.41 -29.56 28.57
C VAL A 333 -6.75 -31.04 28.49
N GLY A 334 -6.12 -31.78 27.56
CA GLY A 334 -6.30 -33.22 27.40
C GLY A 334 -7.49 -33.63 26.53
N PHE A 335 -8.13 -32.69 25.82
CA PHE A 335 -9.10 -33.03 24.78
C PHE A 335 -8.37 -33.21 23.46
N ASP A 336 -7.81 -34.40 23.27
CA ASP A 336 -6.99 -34.76 22.12
C ASP A 336 -7.08 -36.27 21.81
N TRP A 337 -6.65 -36.66 20.61
CA TRP A 337 -6.46 -38.05 20.20
C TRP A 337 -5.08 -38.56 20.61
N ASP A 338 -4.97 -39.86 20.85
CA ASP A 338 -3.71 -40.50 21.26
C ASP A 338 -2.67 -40.55 20.12
N ASP A 339 -3.14 -40.65 18.86
CA ASP A 339 -2.32 -40.71 17.66
C ASP A 339 -2.99 -40.08 16.44
N VAL A 340 -2.22 -39.97 15.34
CA VAL A 340 -2.70 -39.42 14.06
C VAL A 340 -3.75 -40.30 13.39
N ASP A 341 -3.74 -41.62 13.65
CA ASP A 341 -4.67 -42.57 13.06
C ASP A 341 -6.11 -42.28 13.52
N GLY A 342 -6.28 -41.89 14.80
CA GLY A 342 -7.57 -41.42 15.33
C GLY A 342 -8.12 -40.19 14.60
N VAL A 343 -7.24 -39.29 14.12
CA VAL A 343 -7.66 -38.12 13.34
C VAL A 343 -8.01 -38.50 11.90
N PHE A 344 -7.24 -39.39 11.28
CA PHE A 344 -7.57 -39.90 9.95
C PHE A 344 -8.91 -40.64 9.93
N ALA A 345 -9.19 -41.45 10.94
CA ALA A 345 -10.49 -42.10 11.10
C ALA A 345 -11.63 -41.06 11.18
N LYS A 346 -11.41 -39.94 11.90
CA LYS A 346 -12.39 -38.86 11.96
C LYS A 346 -12.58 -38.18 10.61
N ILE A 347 -11.52 -37.94 9.83
CA ILE A 347 -11.65 -37.41 8.46
C ILE A 347 -12.47 -38.36 7.56
N GLU A 348 -12.28 -39.66 7.68
CA GLU A 348 -13.06 -40.65 6.93
C GLU A 348 -14.56 -40.60 7.31
N GLU A 349 -14.85 -40.43 8.59
CA GLU A 349 -16.20 -40.23 9.14
C GLU A 349 -16.84 -38.96 8.55
N GLU A 350 -16.20 -37.79 8.69
CA GLU A 350 -16.72 -36.51 8.18
C GLU A 350 -16.91 -36.53 6.65
N LEU A 351 -16.00 -37.20 5.93
CA LEU A 351 -16.12 -37.38 4.48
C LEU A 351 -17.32 -38.25 4.11
N ALA A 352 -17.65 -39.26 4.93
CA ALA A 352 -18.82 -40.09 4.73
C ALA A 352 -20.11 -39.30 5.00
N GLU A 353 -20.15 -38.50 6.06
CA GLU A 353 -21.30 -37.64 6.41
C GLU A 353 -21.56 -36.58 5.32
N LEU A 354 -20.51 -35.91 4.83
CA LEU A 354 -20.63 -34.98 3.70
C LEU A 354 -21.15 -35.67 2.42
N LYS A 355 -20.65 -36.88 2.10
CA LYS A 355 -21.15 -37.66 0.96
C LYS A 355 -22.62 -38.01 1.12
N GLU A 356 -23.04 -38.42 2.32
CA GLU A 356 -24.43 -38.73 2.63
C GLU A 356 -25.32 -37.51 2.46
N ALA A 357 -24.91 -36.35 2.97
CA ALA A 357 -25.64 -35.10 2.87
C ALA A 357 -25.84 -34.65 1.41
N VAL A 358 -24.83 -34.85 0.57
CA VAL A 358 -24.90 -34.59 -0.88
C VAL A 358 -25.81 -35.60 -1.58
N GLN A 359 -25.65 -36.89 -1.32
CA GLN A 359 -26.43 -37.95 -1.99
C GLN A 359 -27.92 -37.90 -1.65
N HIS A 360 -28.26 -37.61 -0.40
CA HIS A 360 -29.64 -37.47 0.05
C HIS A 360 -30.22 -36.07 -0.20
N ASN A 361 -29.47 -35.20 -0.88
CA ASN A 361 -29.87 -33.85 -1.25
C ASN A 361 -30.44 -33.08 -0.06
N GLN A 362 -29.75 -33.16 1.09
CA GLN A 362 -30.13 -32.48 2.32
C GLN A 362 -30.17 -30.95 2.12
N SER A 363 -30.50 -30.19 3.16
CA SER A 363 -30.52 -28.74 3.07
C SER A 363 -29.13 -28.19 2.73
N ALA A 364 -29.08 -26.98 2.14
CA ALA A 364 -27.82 -26.31 1.85
C ALA A 364 -27.03 -25.97 3.11
N GLU A 365 -27.71 -25.73 4.24
CA GLU A 365 -27.05 -25.48 5.53
C GLU A 365 -26.42 -26.75 6.09
N GLU A 366 -27.12 -27.89 6.08
CA GLU A 366 -26.55 -29.17 6.51
C GLU A 366 -25.30 -29.52 5.69
N ARG A 367 -25.35 -29.47 4.36
CA ARG A 367 -24.14 -29.71 3.52
C ARG A 367 -22.97 -28.79 3.85
N LYS A 368 -23.27 -27.55 4.26
CA LYS A 368 -22.25 -26.56 4.64
C LYS A 368 -21.65 -26.87 6.01
N LEU A 369 -22.45 -27.38 6.95
CA LEU A 369 -21.97 -27.84 8.25
C LEU A 369 -21.04 -29.05 8.08
N GLU A 370 -21.46 -30.07 7.34
CA GLU A 370 -20.64 -31.27 7.09
C GLU A 370 -19.31 -30.94 6.37
N LEU A 371 -19.34 -30.00 5.41
CA LEU A 371 -18.12 -29.51 4.78
C LEU A 371 -17.21 -28.79 5.78
N GLY A 372 -17.80 -28.02 6.68
CA GLY A 372 -17.09 -27.34 7.76
C GLY A 372 -16.39 -28.31 8.70
N ASP A 373 -17.08 -29.38 9.10
CA ASP A 373 -16.55 -30.39 10.02
C ASP A 373 -15.42 -31.20 9.35
N LEU A 374 -15.55 -31.54 8.07
CA LEU A 374 -14.45 -32.14 7.29
C LEU A 374 -13.20 -31.23 7.24
N LEU A 375 -13.37 -29.94 6.96
CA LEU A 375 -12.26 -28.98 6.94
C LEU A 375 -11.64 -28.80 8.33
N PHE A 376 -12.47 -28.81 9.39
CA PHE A 376 -12.02 -28.72 10.77
C PHE A 376 -11.22 -29.97 11.16
N ALA A 377 -11.67 -31.18 10.80
CA ALA A 377 -10.95 -32.42 11.02
C ALA A 377 -9.61 -32.46 10.25
N ALA A 378 -9.60 -31.99 8.99
CA ALA A 378 -8.37 -31.87 8.20
C ALA A 378 -7.34 -30.93 8.84
N ALA A 379 -7.77 -29.79 9.38
CA ALA A 379 -6.90 -28.86 10.08
C ALA A 379 -6.22 -29.48 11.32
N ASN A 380 -6.85 -30.47 11.95
CA ASN A 380 -6.31 -31.13 13.14
C ASN A 380 -5.13 -32.03 12.82
N VAL A 381 -5.10 -32.65 11.63
CA VAL A 381 -3.94 -33.46 11.19
C VAL A 381 -2.67 -32.62 11.17
N ALA A 382 -2.78 -31.35 10.76
CA ALA A 382 -1.65 -30.42 10.72
C ALA A 382 -0.92 -30.32 12.07
N ARG A 383 -1.65 -30.47 13.19
CA ARG A 383 -1.07 -30.46 14.54
C ARG A 383 -0.21 -31.69 14.85
N PHE A 384 -0.54 -32.85 14.30
CA PHE A 384 0.22 -34.09 14.49
C PHE A 384 1.46 -34.17 13.62
N ILE A 385 1.50 -33.42 12.52
CA ILE A 385 2.65 -33.31 11.61
C ILE A 385 3.44 -32.02 11.79
N ASP A 386 3.16 -31.25 12.85
CA ASP A 386 3.80 -29.99 13.22
C ASP A 386 3.86 -28.97 12.06
N THR A 387 2.75 -28.84 11.33
CA THR A 387 2.60 -27.92 10.20
C THR A 387 1.44 -26.95 10.47
N ASP A 388 1.52 -25.71 9.98
CA ASP A 388 0.37 -24.79 10.00
C ASP A 388 -0.55 -25.09 8.80
N PRO A 389 -1.86 -25.35 9.01
CA PRO A 389 -2.76 -25.71 7.92
C PRO A 389 -3.03 -24.56 6.94
N GLU A 390 -2.95 -23.30 7.37
CA GLU A 390 -3.09 -22.13 6.50
C GLU A 390 -1.91 -22.07 5.53
N GLU A 391 -0.69 -22.20 6.05
CA GLU A 391 0.55 -22.24 5.27
C GLU A 391 0.55 -23.41 4.27
N ALA A 392 0.14 -24.61 4.71
CA ALA A 392 0.07 -25.78 3.83
C ALA A 392 -0.93 -25.59 2.67
N LEU A 393 -2.05 -24.91 2.93
CA LEU A 393 -3.04 -24.59 1.90
C LEU A 393 -2.52 -23.50 0.96
N ALA A 394 -1.88 -22.45 1.49
CA ALA A 394 -1.25 -21.39 0.71
C ALA A 394 -0.18 -21.95 -0.27
N ALA A 395 0.69 -22.84 0.21
CA ALA A 395 1.66 -23.55 -0.63
C ALA A 395 0.98 -24.42 -1.72
N THR A 396 -0.17 -25.01 -1.40
CA THR A 396 -0.95 -25.77 -2.39
C THR A 396 -1.58 -24.86 -3.45
N ASN A 397 -2.05 -23.66 -3.06
CA ASN A 397 -2.58 -22.67 -3.99
C ASN A 397 -1.48 -22.16 -4.94
N ARG A 398 -0.28 -21.83 -4.43
CA ARG A 398 0.87 -21.45 -5.26
C ARG A 398 1.22 -22.52 -6.30
N LYS A 399 1.31 -23.79 -5.87
CA LYS A 399 1.52 -24.94 -6.76
C LYS A 399 0.40 -25.10 -7.80
N PHE A 400 -0.86 -24.83 -7.43
CA PHE A 400 -1.97 -24.83 -8.39
C PHE A 400 -1.79 -23.73 -9.44
N ILE A 401 -1.46 -22.51 -9.02
CA ILE A 401 -1.24 -21.36 -9.90
C ILE A 401 -0.09 -21.66 -10.87
N GLN A 402 1.07 -22.10 -10.38
CA GLN A 402 2.23 -22.41 -11.21
C GLN A 402 1.91 -23.48 -12.27
N ARG A 403 1.19 -24.54 -11.87
CA ARG A 403 0.76 -25.58 -12.82
C ARG A 403 -0.25 -25.06 -13.83
N PHE A 404 -1.17 -24.21 -13.42
CA PHE A 404 -2.16 -23.65 -14.32
C PHE A 404 -1.53 -22.67 -15.32
N GLN A 405 -0.60 -21.81 -14.87
CA GLN A 405 0.20 -20.95 -15.73
C GLN A 405 1.00 -21.75 -16.76
N TYR A 406 1.55 -22.91 -16.37
CA TYR A 406 2.19 -23.83 -17.32
C TYR A 406 1.22 -24.33 -18.40
N ILE A 407 -0.03 -24.65 -18.04
CA ILE A 407 -1.06 -25.02 -19.02
C ILE A 407 -1.32 -23.85 -19.98
N GLU A 408 -1.47 -22.63 -19.44
CA GLU A 408 -1.70 -21.43 -20.25
C GLU A 408 -0.54 -21.14 -21.20
N GLU A 409 0.70 -21.32 -20.76
CA GLU A 409 1.89 -21.15 -21.58
C GLU A 409 1.91 -22.16 -22.73
N ARG A 410 1.64 -23.45 -22.46
CA ARG A 410 1.57 -24.50 -23.49
C ARG A 410 0.48 -24.28 -24.52
N LEU A 411 -0.68 -23.78 -24.11
CA LEU A 411 -1.76 -23.43 -25.03
C LEU A 411 -1.38 -22.19 -25.85
N ARG A 412 -0.73 -21.20 -25.23
CA ARG A 412 -0.28 -19.97 -25.89
C ARG A 412 0.79 -20.23 -26.94
N GLU A 413 1.72 -21.17 -26.70
CA GLU A 413 2.68 -21.65 -27.71
C GLU A 413 1.99 -22.19 -28.98
N GLN A 414 0.74 -22.64 -28.85
CA GLN A 414 -0.09 -23.15 -29.95
C GLN A 414 -1.07 -22.10 -30.49
N GLY A 415 -0.99 -20.84 -30.01
CA GLY A 415 -1.90 -19.77 -30.37
C GLY A 415 -3.33 -19.96 -29.86
N ARG A 416 -3.53 -20.73 -28.79
CA ARG A 416 -4.83 -21.05 -28.19
C ARG A 416 -4.96 -20.50 -26.78
N THR A 417 -6.19 -20.37 -26.31
CA THR A 417 -6.51 -20.01 -24.93
C THR A 417 -7.10 -21.20 -24.16
N PRO A 418 -7.16 -21.18 -22.82
CA PRO A 418 -7.84 -22.21 -22.03
C PRO A 418 -9.29 -22.46 -22.45
N SER A 419 -9.99 -21.39 -22.87
CA SER A 419 -11.38 -21.46 -23.39
C SER A 419 -11.50 -22.25 -24.70
N ASP A 420 -10.40 -22.38 -25.45
CA ASP A 420 -10.33 -23.16 -26.69
C ASP A 420 -9.93 -24.63 -26.44
N SER A 421 -9.75 -25.03 -25.17
CA SER A 421 -9.29 -26.35 -24.73
C SER A 421 -10.41 -27.15 -24.05
N ASN A 422 -10.12 -28.39 -23.65
CA ASN A 422 -11.02 -29.23 -22.86
C ASN A 422 -10.30 -29.79 -21.63
N VAL A 423 -11.07 -30.35 -20.68
CA VAL A 423 -10.55 -30.87 -19.41
C VAL A 423 -9.49 -31.96 -19.63
N ASP A 424 -9.69 -32.85 -20.60
CA ASP A 424 -8.74 -33.94 -20.85
C ASP A 424 -7.39 -33.42 -21.37
N GLU A 425 -7.41 -32.40 -22.23
CA GLU A 425 -6.21 -31.75 -22.74
C GLU A 425 -5.50 -30.94 -21.65
N MET A 426 -6.24 -30.16 -20.85
CA MET A 426 -5.68 -29.44 -19.71
C MET A 426 -5.10 -30.39 -18.66
N GLU A 427 -5.73 -31.53 -18.41
CA GLU A 427 -5.23 -32.57 -17.51
C GLU A 427 -3.91 -33.19 -18.00
N GLN A 428 -3.72 -33.34 -19.31
CA GLN A 428 -2.43 -33.80 -19.86
C GLN A 428 -1.31 -32.81 -19.56
N TYR A 429 -1.55 -31.51 -19.77
CA TYR A 429 -0.58 -30.47 -19.42
C TYR A 429 -0.37 -30.36 -17.91
N TRP A 430 -1.42 -30.53 -17.10
CA TRP A 430 -1.35 -30.58 -15.64
C TRP A 430 -0.45 -31.72 -15.15
N GLN A 431 -0.63 -32.93 -15.69
CA GLN A 431 0.22 -34.07 -15.36
C GLN A 431 1.66 -33.89 -15.85
N ALA A 432 1.87 -33.19 -16.96
CA ALA A 432 3.19 -32.81 -17.43
C ALA A 432 3.87 -31.82 -16.47
N ALA A 433 3.14 -30.79 -15.99
CA ALA A 433 3.64 -29.84 -14.99
C ALA A 433 4.04 -30.56 -13.70
N LYS A 434 3.19 -31.47 -13.20
CA LYS A 434 3.47 -32.29 -12.00
C LYS A 434 4.73 -33.15 -12.15
N LYS A 435 4.98 -33.70 -13.35
CA LYS A 435 6.22 -34.46 -13.65
C LYS A 435 7.46 -33.58 -13.71
N ALA A 436 7.30 -32.30 -14.07
CA ALA A 436 8.39 -31.33 -14.11
C ALA A 436 8.76 -30.76 -12.73
N GLY A 437 8.04 -31.13 -11.67
CA GLY A 437 8.28 -30.64 -10.31
C GLY A 437 7.64 -29.27 -10.02
N LEU A 438 6.75 -28.80 -10.90
CA LEU A 438 5.93 -27.61 -10.70
C LEU A 438 4.75 -27.89 -9.76
#